data_AF-A0A6U6CY01-F1
#
_entry.id   AF-A0A6U6CY01-F1
#
_cell.length_a   1.000
_cell.length_b   1.000
_cell.length_c   1.000
_cell.angle_alpha   90.00
_cell.angle_beta   90.00
_cell.angle_gamma   90.00
#
_symmetry.space_group_name_H-M   'P 1'
#
loop_
_entity.id
_entity.type
_entity.pdbx_description
1 polymer ?
#
loop_
_entity_poly.entity_id
_entity_poly.type
_entity_poly.pdbx_seq_one_letter_code
_entity_poly.pdbx_strand_id
1 'polypeptide(L)'
;MAGKERPRTCREGGGAGHVRVKGATVLLQGGGGGRTMTTKGDMELLEGLTSNFFAVYRDGTIRTASGGKVLRGYARHLVLEVAGRCGLRVDDVDVDPNRRPRPVLLRDAVEGQWAEAFITSSSRLIYPIERIVAPERSLRVAEYDDDDDDDGNGGNGGNGGDGIVADAKG
;
A
#
# COMPACT_ATOMS: atom_id res chain seq x y z
N MET A 1 28.12 17.89 -41.42
CA MET A 1 27.72 18.20 -40.03
C MET A 1 26.69 17.17 -39.60
N ALA A 2 27.07 16.21 -38.74
CA ALA A 2 26.19 15.15 -38.27
C ALA A 2 25.97 15.36 -36.76
N GLY A 3 24.70 15.58 -36.38
CA GLY A 3 24.30 15.77 -34.99
C GLY A 3 24.35 14.45 -34.23
N LYS A 4 25.13 14.41 -33.13
CA LYS A 4 25.10 13.32 -32.15
C LYS A 4 23.84 13.48 -31.28
N GLU A 5 22.87 12.60 -31.47
CA GLU A 5 21.78 12.42 -30.51
C GLU A 5 22.33 11.84 -29.20
N ARG A 6 21.92 12.43 -28.07
CA ARG A 6 22.26 11.94 -26.73
C ARG A 6 21.30 10.80 -26.35
N PRO A 7 21.78 9.77 -25.63
CA PRO A 7 20.92 8.70 -25.14
C PRO A 7 19.93 9.24 -24.11
N ARG A 8 18.66 8.86 -24.27
CA ARG A 8 17.57 9.20 -23.35
C ARG A 8 17.73 8.34 -22.10
N THR A 9 17.91 8.97 -20.95
CA THR A 9 17.94 8.32 -19.63
C THR A 9 16.57 7.70 -19.33
N CYS A 10 16.61 6.50 -18.75
CA CYS A 10 15.46 5.68 -18.39
C CYS A 10 14.41 6.47 -17.57
N ARG A 11 13.13 6.33 -17.96
CA ARG A 11 11.99 6.77 -17.16
C ARG A 11 11.77 5.73 -16.05
N GLU A 12 11.97 6.13 -14.79
CA GLU A 12 11.49 5.37 -13.63
C GLU A 12 9.95 5.29 -13.66
N GLY A 13 9.42 4.11 -13.93
CA GLY A 13 8.00 3.83 -13.83
C GLY A 13 7.66 3.40 -12.40
N GLY A 14 6.95 4.25 -11.65
CA GLY A 14 6.33 3.84 -10.39
C GLY A 14 5.36 2.68 -10.64
N GLY A 15 5.66 1.50 -10.09
CA GLY A 15 4.83 0.31 -10.27
C GLY A 15 3.49 0.45 -9.57
N ALA A 16 2.41 0.57 -10.34
CA ALA A 16 1.05 0.35 -9.85
C ALA A 16 0.80 -1.15 -9.81
N GLY A 17 0.39 -1.67 -8.65
CA GLY A 17 0.11 -3.09 -8.43
C GLY A 17 -1.34 -3.31 -7.98
N HIS A 18 -1.75 -4.58 -7.93
CA HIS A 18 -3.01 -4.96 -7.30
C HIS A 18 -2.79 -6.17 -6.39
N VAL A 19 -3.56 -6.21 -5.32
CA VAL A 19 -3.57 -7.26 -4.31
C VAL A 19 -4.96 -7.86 -4.24
N ARG A 20 -5.02 -9.19 -4.12
CA ARG A 20 -6.30 -9.87 -3.92
C ARG A 20 -6.52 -10.10 -2.44
N VAL A 21 -7.70 -9.70 -2.03
CA VAL A 21 -8.34 -10.06 -0.77
C VAL A 21 -9.46 -11.04 -1.12
N LYS A 22 -9.74 -12.04 -0.27
CA LYS A 22 -10.90 -12.93 -0.52
C LYS A 22 -12.16 -12.07 -0.71
N GLY A 23 -12.68 -12.03 -1.95
CA GLY A 23 -13.85 -11.25 -2.32
C GLY A 23 -13.62 -9.78 -2.74
N ALA A 24 -12.38 -9.27 -2.77
CA ALA A 24 -12.08 -7.90 -3.21
C ALA A 24 -10.67 -7.76 -3.81
N THR A 25 -10.47 -6.81 -4.71
CA THR A 25 -9.13 -6.44 -5.21
C THR A 25 -8.79 -5.06 -4.70
N VAL A 26 -7.64 -4.89 -4.06
CA VAL A 26 -7.13 -3.62 -3.50
C VAL A 26 -5.95 -3.16 -4.35
N LEU A 27 -5.91 -1.86 -4.66
CA LEU A 27 -4.84 -1.23 -5.41
C LEU A 27 -3.64 -0.95 -4.51
N LEU A 28 -2.46 -1.20 -5.05
CA LEU A 28 -1.18 -0.89 -4.43
C LEU A 28 -0.46 0.19 -5.20
N GLN A 29 0.18 1.09 -4.48
CA GLN A 29 1.10 2.07 -5.05
C GLN A 29 2.48 1.92 -4.41
N GLY A 30 3.48 1.60 -5.23
CA GLY A 30 4.89 1.60 -4.80
C GLY A 30 5.43 3.02 -4.60
N GLY A 31 6.34 3.17 -3.65
CA GLY A 31 7.05 4.43 -3.39
C GLY A 31 7.90 4.89 -4.59
N GLY A 32 7.35 5.75 -5.44
CA GLY A 32 8.05 6.39 -6.55
C GLY A 32 7.63 7.85 -6.70
N GLY A 33 8.52 8.78 -6.36
CA GLY A 33 8.53 10.18 -6.85
C GLY A 33 7.47 11.17 -6.36
N GLY A 34 6.55 10.80 -5.45
CA GLY A 34 5.52 11.70 -4.91
C GLY A 34 5.76 12.14 -3.47
N ARG A 35 5.14 13.25 -3.03
CA ARG A 35 5.20 13.84 -1.66
C ARG A 35 4.69 12.94 -0.51
N THR A 36 4.75 11.62 -0.63
CA THR A 36 4.40 10.68 0.44
C THR A 36 5.66 10.10 1.07
N MET A 37 5.69 10.00 2.40
CA MET A 37 6.78 9.37 3.15
C MET A 37 6.69 7.84 3.03
N THR A 38 6.78 7.31 1.83
CA THR A 38 7.02 5.88 1.60
C THR A 38 8.50 5.73 1.32
N THR A 39 9.21 4.86 2.04
CA THR A 39 10.60 4.55 1.67
C THR A 39 10.59 3.79 0.35
N LYS A 40 11.66 3.90 -0.45
CA LYS A 40 11.76 3.16 -1.71
C LYS A 40 11.64 1.66 -1.40
N GLY A 41 10.67 0.99 -2.02
CA GLY A 41 10.32 -0.41 -1.73
C GLY A 41 9.06 -0.60 -0.89
N ASP A 42 8.57 0.45 -0.21
CA ASP A 42 7.30 0.36 0.50
C ASP A 42 6.12 0.42 -0.46
N MET A 43 5.08 -0.34 -0.11
CA MET A 43 3.82 -0.33 -0.81
C MET A 43 2.70 0.15 0.08
N GLU A 44 2.04 1.19 -0.41
CA GLU A 44 0.83 1.74 0.19
C GLU A 44 -0.40 1.04 -0.37
N LEU A 45 -1.28 0.57 0.52
CA LEU A 45 -2.63 0.13 0.17
C LEU A 45 -3.53 1.35 0.05
N LEU A 46 -4.18 1.49 -1.12
CA LEU A 46 -5.06 2.60 -1.41
C LEU A 46 -6.52 2.23 -1.18
N GLU A 47 -7.18 1.74 -2.22
CA GLU A 47 -8.57 1.33 -2.23
C GLU A 47 -8.76 0.18 -3.20
N GLY A 48 -9.87 -0.54 -3.09
CA GLY A 48 -10.32 -1.42 -4.15
C GLY A 48 -11.10 -0.68 -5.24
N LEU A 49 -11.41 -1.38 -6.33
CA LEU A 49 -12.07 -0.80 -7.51
C LEU A 49 -13.37 -0.05 -7.19
N THR A 50 -14.09 -0.50 -6.17
CA THR A 50 -15.38 0.05 -5.74
C THR A 50 -15.49 0.15 -4.21
N SER A 51 -14.37 0.10 -3.50
CA SER A 51 -14.37 -0.01 -2.03
C SER A 51 -13.18 0.69 -1.39
N ASN A 52 -13.37 1.40 -0.28
CA ASN A 52 -12.25 1.97 0.48
C ASN A 52 -11.66 0.94 1.46
N PHE A 53 -10.33 0.93 1.60
CA PHE A 53 -9.60 0.02 2.50
C PHE A 53 -9.32 0.69 3.85
N PHE A 54 -9.39 -0.10 4.93
CA PHE A 54 -9.06 0.32 6.29
C PHE A 54 -8.20 -0.72 7.00
N ALA A 55 -7.24 -0.25 7.77
CA ALA A 55 -6.48 -1.04 8.74
C ALA A 55 -6.63 -0.44 10.14
N VAL A 56 -6.91 -1.31 11.11
CA VAL A 56 -6.86 -0.97 12.54
C VAL A 56 -5.57 -1.53 13.09
N TYR A 57 -4.76 -0.65 13.67
CA TYR A 57 -3.48 -0.97 14.27
C TYR A 57 -3.67 -1.39 15.72
N ARG A 58 -2.78 -2.26 16.22
CA ARG A 58 -2.79 -2.74 17.61
C ARG A 58 -2.63 -1.63 18.65
N ASP A 59 -2.11 -0.47 18.25
CA ASP A 59 -2.03 0.71 19.10
C ASP A 59 -3.38 1.42 19.27
N GLY A 60 -4.44 0.96 18.61
CA GLY A 60 -5.78 1.57 18.61
C GLY A 60 -5.97 2.67 17.56
N THR A 61 -5.05 2.79 16.59
CA THR A 61 -5.17 3.74 15.48
C THR A 61 -5.88 3.10 14.29
N ILE A 62 -6.89 3.76 13.71
CA ILE A 62 -7.45 3.39 12.42
C ILE A 62 -6.85 4.27 11.31
N ARG A 63 -6.45 3.64 10.21
CA ARG A 63 -5.91 4.32 9.03
C ARG A 63 -6.61 3.88 7.75
N THR A 64 -6.69 4.80 6.81
CA THR A 64 -7.15 4.59 5.44
C THR A 64 -6.30 5.46 4.51
N ALA A 65 -6.33 5.19 3.22
CA ALA A 65 -5.69 6.07 2.26
C ALA A 65 -6.33 7.46 2.27
N SER A 66 -5.48 8.49 2.14
CA SER A 66 -5.93 9.89 2.21
C SER A 66 -6.87 10.23 1.06
N GLY A 67 -7.93 10.99 1.33
CA GLY A 67 -9.01 11.30 0.36
C GLY A 67 -8.62 12.07 -0.90
N GLY A 68 -7.33 12.45 -1.07
CA GLY A 68 -6.80 12.97 -2.34
C GLY A 68 -6.27 11.89 -3.29
N LYS A 69 -6.15 10.64 -2.83
CA LYS A 69 -5.67 9.48 -3.62
C LYS A 69 -6.76 8.45 -3.91
N VAL A 70 -7.87 8.52 -3.19
CA VAL A 70 -8.94 7.53 -3.19
C VAL A 70 -10.31 8.21 -3.16
N LEU A 71 -11.36 7.47 -3.49
CA LEU A 71 -12.72 7.99 -3.47
C LEU A 71 -13.14 8.38 -2.04
N ARG A 72 -13.67 9.59 -1.88
CA ARG A 72 -14.29 10.08 -0.63
C ARG A 72 -15.70 9.48 -0.43
N GLY A 73 -15.80 8.16 -0.46
CA GLY A 73 -17.07 7.44 -0.39
C GLY A 73 -17.86 7.76 0.89
N TYR A 74 -19.20 7.76 0.79
CA TYR A 74 -20.09 8.00 1.92
C TYR A 74 -19.83 7.02 3.09
N ALA A 75 -19.64 5.73 2.79
CA ALA A 75 -19.33 4.72 3.79
C ALA A 75 -18.00 5.01 4.53
N ARG A 76 -16.98 5.48 3.82
CA ARG A 76 -15.70 5.90 4.42
C ARG A 76 -15.91 7.02 5.44
N HIS A 77 -16.67 8.05 5.07
CA HIS A 77 -16.97 9.17 5.96
C HIS A 77 -17.63 8.70 7.27
N LEU A 78 -18.64 7.84 7.16
CA LEU A 78 -19.31 7.27 8.34
C LEU A 78 -18.37 6.46 9.23
N VAL A 79 -17.47 5.66 8.64
CA VAL A 79 -16.50 4.89 9.41
C VAL A 79 -15.55 5.80 10.18
N LEU A 80 -15.02 6.86 9.57
CA LEU A 80 -14.14 7.80 10.24
C LEU A 80 -14.85 8.55 11.38
N GLU A 81 -16.10 8.95 11.18
CA GLU A 81 -16.92 9.60 12.22
C GLU A 81 -17.18 8.67 13.41
N VAL A 82 -17.58 7.42 13.14
CA VAL A 82 -17.92 6.45 14.19
C VAL A 82 -16.68 5.94 14.91
N ALA A 83 -15.55 5.73 14.21
CA ALA A 83 -14.33 5.21 14.81
C ALA A 83 -13.83 6.07 15.99
N GLY A 84 -13.87 7.40 15.85
CA GLY A 84 -13.54 8.31 16.94
C GLY A 84 -14.45 8.14 18.16
N ARG A 85 -15.76 7.94 17.94
CA ARG A 85 -16.73 7.67 19.03
C ARG A 85 -16.52 6.32 19.71
N CYS A 86 -15.96 5.35 19.00
CA CYS A 86 -15.62 4.04 19.53
C CYS A 86 -14.27 4.01 20.28
N GLY A 87 -13.59 5.15 20.43
CA GLY A 87 -12.32 5.24 21.15
C GLY A 87 -11.09 4.91 20.29
N LEU A 88 -11.24 4.79 18.97
CA LEU A 88 -10.10 4.64 18.06
C LEU A 88 -9.49 6.00 17.74
N ARG A 89 -8.17 6.04 17.57
CA ARG A 89 -7.46 7.21 17.06
C ARG A 89 -7.58 7.23 15.54
N VAL A 90 -8.23 8.23 14.98
CA VAL A 90 -8.36 8.37 13.53
C VAL A 90 -7.16 9.13 12.96
N ASP A 91 -6.39 8.49 12.07
CA ASP A 91 -5.23 9.11 11.39
C ASP A 91 -5.62 9.51 9.96
N ASP A 92 -6.49 10.53 9.84
CA ASP A 92 -6.98 11.03 8.55
C ASP A 92 -7.04 12.56 8.52
N VAL A 93 -6.68 13.14 7.38
CA VAL A 93 -6.65 14.60 7.18
C VAL A 93 -8.04 15.24 7.22
N ASP A 94 -9.08 14.49 6.84
CA ASP A 94 -10.46 14.98 6.88
C ASP A 94 -10.96 15.12 8.35
N VAL A 95 -10.28 14.48 9.31
CA VAL A 95 -10.60 14.53 10.75
C VAL A 95 -9.70 15.52 11.50
N ASP A 96 -8.39 15.51 11.23
CA ASP A 96 -7.44 16.47 11.80
C ASP A 96 -6.60 17.12 10.69
N PRO A 97 -6.93 18.36 10.26
CA PRO A 97 -6.24 19.02 9.16
C PRO A 97 -4.80 19.45 9.52
N ASN A 98 -4.43 19.48 10.81
CA ASN A 98 -3.08 19.82 11.24
C ASN A 98 -2.15 18.60 11.26
N ARG A 99 -2.72 17.40 11.16
CA ARG A 99 -1.97 16.15 11.17
C ARG A 99 -1.74 15.66 9.75
N ARG A 100 -0.51 15.22 9.49
CA ARG A 100 -0.18 14.53 8.25
C ARG A 100 -0.50 13.05 8.41
N PRO A 101 -1.53 12.51 7.74
CA PRO A 101 -1.90 11.10 7.89
C PRO A 101 -0.78 10.19 7.39
N ARG A 102 -0.53 9.12 8.13
CA ARG A 102 0.43 8.08 7.71
C ARG A 102 -0.21 7.15 6.68
N PRO A 103 0.56 6.71 5.67
CA PRO A 103 0.07 5.72 4.71
C PRO A 103 -0.25 4.39 5.40
N VAL A 104 -1.08 3.59 4.74
CA VAL A 104 -1.36 2.21 5.13
C VAL A 104 -0.38 1.32 4.37
N LEU A 105 0.65 0.82 5.04
CA LEU A 105 1.73 0.08 4.38
C LEU A 105 1.52 -1.42 4.48
N LEU A 106 1.81 -2.15 3.40
CA LEU A 106 1.69 -3.61 3.41
C LEU A 106 2.66 -4.26 4.42
N ARG A 107 3.85 -3.68 4.59
CA ARG A 107 4.84 -4.18 5.58
C ARG A 107 4.30 -4.17 7.00
N ASP A 108 3.47 -3.18 7.37
CA ASP A 108 2.91 -3.07 8.71
C ASP A 108 2.01 -4.29 9.03
N ALA A 109 1.35 -4.86 8.01
CA ALA A 109 0.60 -6.10 8.14
C ALA A 109 1.52 -7.31 8.38
N VAL A 110 2.61 -7.41 7.61
CA VAL A 110 3.60 -8.50 7.72
C VAL A 110 4.33 -8.46 9.07
N GLU A 111 4.62 -7.27 9.58
CA GLU A 111 5.21 -7.04 10.90
C GLU A 111 4.20 -7.23 12.06
N GLY A 112 2.95 -7.60 11.76
CA GLY A 112 1.92 -7.88 12.78
C GLY A 112 1.40 -6.64 13.51
N GLN A 113 1.62 -5.43 12.96
CA GLN A 113 1.15 -4.18 13.57
C GLN A 113 -0.36 -3.99 13.46
N TRP A 114 -1.00 -4.66 12.50
CA TRP A 114 -2.44 -4.62 12.32
C TRP A 114 -3.12 -5.57 13.30
N ALA A 115 -4.20 -5.10 13.93
CA ALA A 115 -5.13 -5.91 14.69
C ALA A 115 -6.19 -6.52 13.77
N GLU A 116 -6.69 -5.73 12.82
CA GLU A 116 -7.71 -6.12 11.85
C GLU A 116 -7.66 -5.22 10.61
N ALA A 117 -8.23 -5.71 9.50
CA ALA A 117 -8.45 -4.92 8.30
C ALA A 117 -9.84 -5.17 7.73
N PHE A 118 -10.40 -4.18 7.06
CA PHE A 118 -11.71 -4.28 6.41
C PHE A 118 -11.80 -3.36 5.18
N ILE A 119 -12.77 -3.63 4.31
CA ILE A 119 -13.16 -2.70 3.25
C ILE A 119 -14.58 -2.19 3.49
N THR A 120 -14.91 -1.07 2.84
CA THR A 120 -16.25 -0.48 2.85
C THR A 120 -16.67 -0.13 1.42
N SER A 121 -17.94 -0.27 1.10
CA SER A 121 -18.54 0.23 -0.14
C SER A 121 -19.99 0.66 0.13
N SER A 122 -20.64 1.28 -0.86
CA SER A 122 -22.07 1.62 -0.76
C SER A 122 -22.97 0.38 -0.66
N SER A 123 -22.56 -0.76 -1.21
CA SER A 123 -23.32 -2.01 -1.17
C SER A 123 -22.97 -2.90 0.03
N ARG A 124 -21.80 -2.71 0.62
CA ARG A 124 -21.29 -3.47 1.77
C ARG A 124 -20.66 -2.50 2.75
N LEU A 125 -21.41 -2.10 3.77
CA LEU A 125 -20.99 -1.07 4.71
C LEU A 125 -19.62 -1.39 5.34
N ILE A 126 -19.47 -2.61 5.87
CA ILE A 126 -18.21 -3.12 6.42
C ILE A 126 -18.06 -4.57 5.98
N TYR A 127 -16.91 -4.90 5.39
CA TYR A 127 -16.56 -6.28 5.02
C TYR A 127 -15.16 -6.62 5.57
N PRO A 128 -15.07 -7.50 6.59
CA PRO A 128 -13.80 -7.90 7.18
C PRO A 128 -12.87 -8.58 6.17
N ILE A 129 -11.58 -8.34 6.32
CA ILE A 129 -10.53 -8.96 5.49
C ILE A 129 -9.86 -10.05 6.32
N GLU A 130 -9.88 -11.28 5.82
CA GLU A 130 -9.18 -12.40 6.46
C GLU A 130 -7.71 -12.48 6.02
N ARG A 131 -7.46 -12.19 4.74
CA ARG A 131 -6.19 -12.48 4.09
C ARG A 131 -5.91 -11.52 2.97
N ILE A 132 -4.63 -11.13 2.87
CA ILE A 132 -4.11 -10.26 1.83
C ILE A 132 -3.04 -11.05 1.06
N VAL A 133 -3.23 -11.20 -0.25
CA VAL A 133 -2.28 -11.91 -1.13
C VAL A 133 -1.58 -10.90 -2.01
N ALA A 134 -0.26 -10.78 -1.83
CA ALA A 134 0.59 -9.89 -2.60
C ALA A 134 1.69 -10.69 -3.32
N PRO A 135 2.13 -10.26 -4.52
CA PRO A 135 3.28 -10.88 -5.18
C PRO A 135 4.53 -10.76 -4.30
N GLU A 136 5.41 -11.77 -4.27
CA GLU A 136 6.64 -11.75 -3.45
C GLU A 136 7.51 -10.51 -3.66
N ARG A 137 7.63 -10.04 -4.90
CA ARG A 137 8.42 -8.85 -5.27
C ARG A 137 7.96 -7.59 -4.55
N SER A 138 6.72 -7.61 -4.10
CA SER A 138 6.03 -6.49 -3.47
C SER A 138 6.41 -6.36 -1.98
N LEU A 139 7.05 -7.40 -1.42
CA LEU A 139 7.53 -7.43 -0.03
C LEU A 139 9.05 -7.32 0.07
N ARG A 140 9.77 -7.29 -1.05
CA ARG A 140 11.23 -7.10 -1.02
C ARG A 140 11.51 -5.64 -0.67
N VAL A 141 12.11 -5.44 0.50
CA VAL A 141 12.88 -4.22 0.75
C VAL A 141 13.89 -4.17 -0.38
N ALA A 142 14.03 -3.02 -1.05
CA ALA A 142 15.13 -2.83 -1.97
C ALA A 142 16.41 -2.88 -1.11
N GLU A 143 17.00 -4.07 -0.98
CA GLU A 143 18.41 -4.20 -0.66
C GLU A 143 19.11 -3.47 -1.81
N TYR A 144 19.60 -2.27 -1.50
CA TYR A 144 20.54 -1.62 -2.38
C TYR A 144 21.83 -2.42 -2.23
N ASP A 145 22.09 -3.27 -3.21
CA ASP A 145 23.46 -3.65 -3.53
C ASP A 145 24.15 -2.33 -3.88
N ASP A 146 24.85 -1.73 -2.91
CA ASP A 146 25.81 -0.64 -3.08
C ASP A 146 27.06 -1.14 -3.84
N ASP A 147 26.86 -2.03 -4.82
CA ASP A 147 27.89 -2.63 -5.66
C ASP A 147 27.79 -2.04 -7.08
N ASP A 148 27.86 -0.70 -7.17
CA ASP A 148 28.44 -0.05 -8.36
C ASP A 148 29.96 -0.27 -8.28
N ASP A 149 30.42 -1.50 -8.55
CA ASP A 149 31.79 -1.86 -8.99
C ASP A 149 31.94 -3.41 -9.01
N ASP A 150 31.43 -4.14 -10.01
CA ASP A 150 32.24 -5.22 -10.63
C ASP A 150 31.66 -5.74 -11.96
N ASP A 151 32.56 -5.88 -12.91
CA ASP A 151 32.34 -6.34 -14.28
C ASP A 151 32.29 -7.88 -14.32
N GLY A 152 31.14 -8.54 -14.47
CA GLY A 152 31.21 -10.00 -14.67
C GLY A 152 29.94 -10.85 -14.76
N ASN A 153 29.53 -11.11 -16.00
CA ASN A 153 29.21 -12.46 -16.54
C ASN A 153 28.34 -13.44 -15.72
N GLY A 154 27.12 -13.71 -16.24
CA GLY A 154 26.57 -15.07 -16.34
C GLY A 154 25.35 -15.43 -15.49
N GLY A 155 24.40 -16.15 -16.09
CA GLY A 155 23.49 -17.03 -15.34
C GLY A 155 21.99 -16.83 -15.56
N ASN A 156 21.42 -17.64 -16.46
CA ASN A 156 19.99 -17.88 -16.65
C ASN A 156 19.44 -18.72 -15.48
N GLY A 157 18.43 -18.24 -14.74
CA GLY A 157 17.83 -18.93 -13.59
C GLY A 157 16.31 -18.69 -13.50
N GLY A 158 15.54 -19.78 -13.46
CA GLY A 158 14.07 -19.83 -13.59
C GLY A 158 13.28 -19.14 -12.47
N ASN A 159 12.11 -18.64 -12.85
CA ASN A 159 11.18 -17.90 -12.01
C ASN A 159 10.05 -18.83 -11.53
N GLY A 160 10.25 -19.49 -10.37
CA GLY A 160 9.18 -20.14 -9.62
C GLY A 160 8.58 -19.14 -8.65
N GLY A 161 7.36 -18.66 -8.92
CA GLY A 161 6.68 -17.67 -8.08
C GLY A 161 5.71 -18.36 -7.12
N ASP A 162 6.14 -18.55 -5.88
CA ASP A 162 5.21 -18.71 -4.77
C ASP A 162 4.74 -17.31 -4.30
N GLY A 163 3.53 -17.23 -3.76
CA GLY A 163 2.94 -15.98 -3.27
C GLY A 163 3.02 -15.92 -1.75
N ILE A 164 3.41 -14.79 -1.18
CA ILE A 164 3.41 -14.61 0.28
C ILE A 164 2.00 -14.21 0.75
N VAL A 165 1.56 -14.88 1.80
CA VAL A 165 0.28 -14.66 2.47
C VAL A 165 0.53 -13.81 3.72
N ALA A 166 -0.06 -12.62 3.78
CA ALA A 166 -0.15 -11.87 5.03
C ALA A 166 -1.52 -12.16 5.68
N ASP A 167 -1.51 -12.69 6.91
CA ASP A 167 -2.73 -12.86 7.69
C ASP A 167 -3.15 -11.52 8.28
N ALA A 168 -4.38 -11.12 7.97
CA ALA A 168 -4.97 -9.88 8.50
C ALA A 168 -5.55 -10.05 9.91
N LYS A 169 -5.36 -11.23 10.51
CA LYS A 169 -5.66 -11.58 11.89
C LYS A 169 -4.40 -12.24 12.46
N GLY A 170 -3.67 -11.52 13.30
CA GLY A 170 -2.55 -12.09 14.06
C GLY A 170 -3.03 -12.69 15.37
#